data_AF-A0A7C4AF93-F1
#
_entry.id   AF-A0A7C4AF93-F1
#
_cell.length_a   1.000
_cell.length_b   1.000
_cell.length_c   1.000
_cell.angle_alpha   90.00
_cell.angle_beta   90.00
_cell.angle_gamma   90.00
#
_symmetry.space_group_name_H-M   'P 1'
#
loop_
_entity.id
_entity.type
_entity.pdbx_description
1 polymer ?
#
loop_
_entity_poly.entity_id
_entity_poly.type
_entity_poly.pdbx_seq_one_letter_code
_entity_poly.pdbx_strand_id
1 'polypeptide(L)'
;MMLNRSKWIVAGMALGLLLAAGCGRHQPPAALAEQEIPAAMEKAFQKAKPEARALAERAVRSFRGANYAQAAVELRSLCEHKDLKPAQREVASQFLLTVNQQLQAAQVQGDQAAAEFMQLQRRNK
;
A
#
# COMPACT_ATOMS: atom_id res chain seq x y z
N MET A 1 -46.74 40.10 23.13
CA MET A 1 -46.20 39.74 21.80
C MET A 1 -45.16 38.64 22.00
N MET A 2 -45.57 37.38 21.79
CA MET A 2 -44.75 36.19 22.04
C MET A 2 -43.82 35.97 20.84
N LEU A 3 -42.54 36.35 20.95
CA LEU A 3 -41.55 36.06 19.91
C LEU A 3 -40.97 34.65 20.09
N ASN A 4 -41.65 33.73 19.44
CA ASN A 4 -41.31 32.40 18.95
C ASN A 4 -39.81 31.97 19.05
N ARG A 5 -39.42 31.34 20.16
CA ARG A 5 -38.10 30.70 20.40
C ARG A 5 -37.89 29.38 19.63
N SER A 6 -38.89 28.91 18.89
CA SER A 6 -38.97 27.54 18.34
C SER A 6 -38.17 27.32 17.04
N LYS A 7 -37.73 28.38 16.35
CA LYS A 7 -37.08 28.26 15.03
C LYS A 7 -35.58 27.93 15.06
N TRP A 8 -34.91 28.06 16.20
CA TRP A 8 -33.46 27.83 16.31
C TRP A 8 -33.09 26.37 16.58
N ILE A 9 -34.04 25.58 17.10
CA ILE A 9 -33.78 24.19 17.50
C ILE A 9 -33.82 23.26 16.27
N VAL A 10 -34.67 23.54 15.28
CA VAL A 10 -34.81 22.70 14.08
C VAL A 10 -33.62 22.84 13.12
N ALA A 11 -33.01 24.02 13.03
CA ALA A 11 -31.84 24.25 12.18
C ALA A 11 -30.55 23.63 12.72
N GLY A 12 -30.43 23.45 14.05
CA GLY A 12 -29.25 22.83 14.67
C GLY A 12 -29.22 21.30 14.52
N MET A 13 -30.37 20.65 14.35
CA MET A 13 -30.48 19.19 14.38
C MET A 13 -30.21 18.52 13.01
N ALA A 14 -30.26 19.28 11.91
CA ALA A 14 -29.99 18.74 10.57
C ALA A 14 -28.49 18.68 10.22
N LEU A 15 -27.63 19.40 10.93
CA LEU A 15 -26.18 19.43 10.65
C LEU A 15 -25.39 18.30 11.35
N GLY A 16 -26.00 17.61 12.32
CA GLY A 16 -25.36 16.55 13.10
C GLY A 16 -25.26 15.18 12.41
N LEU A 17 -26.04 14.93 11.35
CA LEU A 17 -26.11 13.60 10.72
C LEU A 17 -25.05 13.34 9.62
N LEU A 18 -24.24 14.33 9.23
CA LEU A 18 -23.24 14.19 8.17
C LEU A 18 -21.86 13.70 8.65
N LEU A 19 -21.65 13.54 9.96
CA LEU A 19 -20.36 13.13 10.54
C LEU A 19 -20.23 11.62 10.79
N ALA A 20 -21.29 10.83 10.54
CA ALA A 20 -21.30 9.39 10.82
C ALA A 20 -20.99 8.50 9.61
N ALA A 21 -20.62 9.06 8.46
CA ALA A 21 -19.92 8.30 7.41
C ALA A 21 -18.43 8.21 7.75
N GLY A 22 -18.13 7.64 8.92
CA GLY A 22 -16.77 7.28 9.29
C GLY A 22 -16.27 6.25 8.28
N CYS A 23 -15.25 6.62 7.50
CA CYS A 23 -14.52 5.69 6.65
C CYS A 23 -14.22 4.43 7.45
N GLY A 24 -14.77 3.29 7.02
CA GLY A 24 -14.49 1.99 7.61
C GLY A 24 -12.98 1.86 7.79
N ARG A 25 -12.55 1.69 9.04
CA ARG A 25 -11.16 1.74 9.48
C ARG A 25 -10.40 0.56 8.87
N HIS A 26 -9.96 0.70 7.61
CA HIS A 26 -9.04 -0.23 6.97
C HIS A 26 -7.70 -0.10 7.68
N GLN A 27 -7.39 -1.05 8.55
CA GLN A 27 -6.09 -1.10 9.20
C GLN A 27 -5.02 -1.19 8.11
N PRO A 28 -3.95 -0.38 8.18
CA PRO A 28 -2.89 -0.46 7.20
C PRO A 28 -2.29 -1.88 7.24
N PRO A 29 -2.03 -2.48 6.07
CA PRO A 29 -1.43 -3.81 6.00
C PRO A 29 -0.07 -3.80 6.72
N ALA A 30 0.21 -4.84 7.52
CA ALA A 30 1.52 -5.00 8.15
C ALA A 30 2.57 -5.47 7.12
N ALA A 31 3.83 -5.09 7.28
CA ALA A 31 4.90 -5.61 6.44
C ALA A 31 5.04 -7.14 6.61
N LEU A 32 5.33 -7.86 5.51
CA LEU A 32 5.65 -9.29 5.58
C LEU A 32 7.07 -9.48 6.13
N ALA A 33 7.29 -10.53 6.92
CA ALA A 33 8.64 -10.91 7.26
C ALA A 33 9.37 -11.39 6.00
N GLU A 34 10.67 -11.08 5.87
CA GLU A 34 11.43 -11.35 4.64
C GLU A 34 11.39 -12.83 4.22
N GLN A 35 11.38 -13.71 5.22
CA GLN A 35 11.36 -15.17 5.06
C GLN A 35 10.00 -15.69 4.56
N GLU A 36 8.92 -14.96 4.83
CA GLU A 36 7.55 -15.33 4.45
C GLU A 36 7.19 -14.89 3.03
N ILE A 37 7.89 -13.88 2.49
CA ILE A 37 7.61 -13.28 1.18
C ILE A 37 7.49 -14.34 0.07
N PRO A 38 8.43 -15.29 -0.13
CA PRO A 38 8.32 -16.21 -1.25
C PRO A 38 7.08 -17.10 -1.17
N ALA A 39 6.77 -17.61 0.02
CA ALA A 39 5.61 -18.48 0.22
C ALA A 39 4.29 -17.70 0.11
N ALA A 40 4.23 -16.49 0.65
CA ALA A 40 3.06 -15.62 0.55
C ALA A 40 2.77 -15.22 -0.90
N MET A 41 3.81 -14.84 -1.66
CA MET A 41 3.69 -14.47 -3.07
C MET A 41 3.28 -15.66 -3.93
N GLU A 42 3.89 -16.83 -3.75
CA GLU A 42 3.50 -18.04 -4.49
C GLU A 42 2.02 -18.39 -4.22
N LYS A 43 1.61 -18.41 -2.95
CA LYS A 43 0.23 -18.73 -2.57
C LYS A 43 -0.78 -17.75 -3.17
N ALA A 44 -0.47 -16.45 -3.20
CA ALA A 44 -1.35 -15.41 -3.73
C ALA A 44 -1.41 -15.40 -5.27
N PHE A 45 -0.30 -15.71 -5.95
CA PHE A 45 -0.13 -15.53 -7.39
C PHE A 45 -0.06 -16.81 -8.23
N GLN A 46 -0.03 -18.00 -7.63
CA GLN A 46 0.01 -19.30 -8.34
C GLN A 46 -1.08 -19.46 -9.42
N LYS A 47 -2.26 -18.86 -9.21
CA LYS A 47 -3.42 -18.88 -10.13
C LYS A 47 -3.75 -17.50 -10.70
N ALA A 48 -2.82 -16.54 -10.62
CA ALA A 48 -2.98 -15.24 -11.25
C ALA A 48 -2.83 -15.33 -12.76
N LYS A 49 -3.27 -14.29 -13.48
CA LYS A 49 -2.98 -14.16 -14.91
C LYS A 49 -1.45 -14.14 -15.15
N PRO A 50 -0.96 -14.60 -16.31
CA PRO A 50 0.46 -14.70 -16.59
C PRO A 50 1.24 -13.39 -16.36
N GLU A 51 0.68 -12.23 -16.74
CA GLU A 51 1.39 -10.96 -16.55
C GLU A 51 1.58 -10.60 -15.07
N ALA A 52 0.52 -10.74 -14.26
CA ALA A 52 0.59 -10.48 -12.83
C ALA A 52 1.50 -11.48 -12.10
N ARG A 53 1.47 -12.76 -12.50
CA ARG A 53 2.39 -13.79 -11.99
C ARG A 53 3.84 -13.46 -12.33
N ALA A 54 4.13 -13.06 -13.56
CA ALA A 54 5.48 -12.71 -13.99
C ALA A 54 6.04 -11.48 -13.26
N LEU A 55 5.19 -10.48 -12.95
CA LEU A 55 5.56 -9.34 -12.10
C LEU A 55 5.85 -9.77 -10.66
N ALA A 56 5.00 -10.61 -10.07
CA ALA A 56 5.19 -11.15 -8.73
C ALA A 56 6.50 -11.95 -8.61
N GLU A 57 6.79 -12.84 -9.56
CA GLU A 57 8.02 -13.63 -9.57
C GLU A 57 9.27 -12.76 -9.76
N ARG A 58 9.19 -11.73 -10.63
CA ARG A 58 10.28 -10.76 -10.81
C ARG A 58 10.56 -10.00 -9.51
N ALA A 59 9.52 -9.49 -8.84
CA ALA A 59 9.66 -8.78 -7.57
C ALA A 59 10.38 -9.63 -6.51
N VAL A 60 10.02 -10.92 -6.39
CA VAL A 60 10.69 -11.84 -5.46
C VAL A 60 12.15 -12.07 -5.86
N ARG A 61 12.45 -12.22 -7.15
CA ARG A 61 13.85 -12.36 -7.63
C ARG A 61 14.68 -11.11 -7.35
N SER A 62 14.15 -9.93 -7.67
CA SER A 62 14.81 -8.64 -7.42
C SER A 62 15.09 -8.45 -5.93
N PHE A 63 14.11 -8.75 -5.08
CA PHE A 63 14.27 -8.71 -3.63
C PHE A 63 15.36 -9.66 -3.11
N ARG A 64 15.36 -10.92 -3.55
CA ARG A 64 16.40 -11.90 -3.17
C ARG A 64 17.80 -11.50 -3.64
N GLY A 65 17.90 -10.77 -4.75
CA GLY A 65 19.14 -10.20 -5.25
C GLY A 65 19.55 -8.90 -4.58
N ALA A 66 18.90 -8.49 -3.48
CA ALA A 66 19.07 -7.21 -2.80
C ALA A 66 18.86 -5.97 -3.70
N ASN A 67 18.19 -6.13 -4.86
CA ASN A 67 17.84 -5.03 -5.74
C ASN A 67 16.47 -4.46 -5.34
N TYR A 68 16.45 -3.80 -4.18
CA TYR A 68 15.21 -3.32 -3.57
C TYR A 68 14.52 -2.21 -4.39
N ALA A 69 15.29 -1.40 -5.13
CA ALA A 69 14.73 -0.39 -6.02
C ALA A 69 13.93 -1.03 -7.16
N GLN A 70 14.52 -2.05 -7.82
CA GLN A 70 13.83 -2.80 -8.87
C GLN A 70 12.61 -3.56 -8.32
N ALA A 71 12.73 -4.19 -7.14
CA ALA A 71 11.61 -4.86 -6.49
C ALA A 71 10.45 -3.89 -6.21
N ALA A 72 10.74 -2.67 -5.77
CA ALA A 72 9.72 -1.65 -5.52
C ALA A 72 9.02 -1.20 -6.81
N VAL A 73 9.75 -1.06 -7.93
CA VAL A 73 9.17 -0.75 -9.24
C VAL A 73 8.21 -1.86 -9.68
N GLU A 74 8.67 -3.11 -9.62
CA GLU A 74 7.88 -4.28 -10.03
C GLU A 74 6.61 -4.44 -9.19
N LEU A 75 6.71 -4.20 -7.87
CA LEU A 75 5.56 -4.25 -6.97
C LEU A 75 4.58 -3.11 -7.17
N ARG A 76 5.05 -1.90 -7.49
CA ARG A 76 4.16 -0.78 -7.86
C ARG A 76 3.38 -1.11 -9.13
N SER A 77 4.07 -1.56 -10.18
CA SER A 77 3.43 -2.01 -11.41
C SER A 77 2.46 -3.16 -11.17
N LEU A 78 2.79 -4.08 -10.26
CA LEU A 78 1.89 -5.15 -9.84
C LEU A 78 0.64 -4.59 -9.16
N CYS A 79 0.79 -3.69 -8.18
CA CYS A 79 -0.32 -3.07 -7.46
C CYS A 79 -1.26 -2.25 -8.37
N GLU A 80 -0.72 -1.66 -9.43
CA GLU A 80 -1.47 -0.92 -10.46
C GLU A 80 -2.24 -1.84 -11.43
N HIS A 81 -1.97 -3.14 -11.41
CA HIS A 81 -2.62 -4.10 -12.29
C HIS A 81 -4.12 -4.24 -11.94
N LYS A 82 -4.99 -3.92 -12.92
CA LYS A 82 -6.44 -3.80 -12.72
C LYS A 82 -7.11 -5.10 -12.28
N ASP A 83 -6.58 -6.24 -12.73
CA ASP A 83 -7.17 -7.55 -12.46
C ASP A 83 -6.73 -8.21 -11.14
N LEU A 84 -6.04 -7.49 -10.27
CA LEU A 84 -5.66 -8.06 -8.96
C LEU A 84 -6.89 -8.27 -8.08
N LYS A 85 -6.99 -9.50 -7.55
CA LYS A 85 -7.91 -9.80 -6.46
C LYS A 85 -7.51 -9.06 -5.19
N PRO A 86 -8.44 -8.73 -4.28
CA PRO A 86 -8.14 -8.03 -3.03
C PRO A 86 -6.99 -8.67 -2.23
N ALA A 87 -7.00 -10.00 -2.05
CA ALA A 87 -5.94 -10.72 -1.35
C ALA A 87 -4.56 -10.62 -2.05
N GLN A 88 -4.52 -10.54 -3.38
CA GLN A 88 -3.27 -10.37 -4.12
C GLN A 88 -2.72 -8.96 -3.95
N ARG A 89 -3.60 -7.96 -3.99
CA ARG A 89 -3.24 -6.56 -3.75
C ARG A 89 -2.73 -6.37 -2.31
N GLU A 90 -3.37 -7.02 -1.34
CA GLU A 90 -2.94 -6.99 0.06
C GLU A 90 -1.52 -7.55 0.20
N VAL A 91 -1.26 -8.78 -0.25
CA VAL A 91 0.06 -9.40 -0.17
C VAL A 91 1.12 -8.59 -0.92
N ALA A 92 0.82 -8.06 -2.11
CA ALA A 92 1.74 -7.19 -2.86
C ALA A 92 2.03 -5.88 -2.11
N SER A 93 1.03 -5.30 -1.43
CA SER A 93 1.20 -4.09 -0.62
C SER A 93 2.04 -4.35 0.62
N GLN A 94 1.81 -5.47 1.31
CA GLN A 94 2.61 -5.89 2.46
C GLN A 94 4.07 -6.13 2.07
N PHE A 95 4.31 -6.77 0.92
CA PHE A 95 5.66 -6.95 0.39
C PHE A 95 6.30 -5.61 0.02
N LEU A 96 5.57 -4.69 -0.61
CA LEU A 96 6.08 -3.35 -0.91
C LEU A 96 6.50 -2.58 0.34
N LEU A 97 5.81 -2.78 1.48
CA LEU A 97 6.24 -2.21 2.77
C LEU A 97 7.59 -2.77 3.21
N THR A 98 7.78 -4.09 3.14
CA THR A 98 9.07 -4.71 3.47
C THR A 98 10.19 -4.22 2.56
N VAL A 99 9.94 -4.08 1.25
CA VAL A 99 10.92 -3.52 0.30
C VAL A 99 11.29 -2.09 0.66
N ASN A 100 10.31 -1.25 1.05
CA ASN A 100 10.59 0.12 1.46
C ASN A 100 11.41 0.18 2.76
N GLN A 101 11.20 -0.75 3.70
CA GLN A 101 12.05 -0.88 4.89
C GLN A 101 13.49 -1.24 4.53
N GLN A 102 13.69 -2.15 3.57
CA GLN A 102 15.03 -2.50 3.09
C GLN A 102 15.71 -1.34 2.36
N LEU A 103 14.98 -0.60 1.52
CA LEU A 103 15.49 0.62 0.89
C LEU A 103 15.94 1.65 1.92
N GLN A 104 15.17 1.84 2.99
CA GLN A 104 15.54 2.74 4.07
C GLN A 104 16.77 2.25 4.83
N ALA A 105 16.86 0.96 5.13
CA ALA A 105 18.03 0.36 5.78
C ALA A 105 19.28 0.50 4.91
N ALA A 106 19.20 0.20 3.61
CA ALA A 106 20.29 0.36 2.65
C ALA A 106 20.73 1.82 2.54
N GLN A 107 19.79 2.77 2.50
CA GLN A 107 20.10 4.20 2.52
C GLN A 107 20.89 4.59 3.79
N VAL A 108 20.48 4.12 4.96
CA VAL A 108 21.19 4.38 6.24
C VAL A 108 22.59 3.78 6.23
N GLN A 109 22.79 2.65 5.55
CA GLN A 109 24.09 2.01 5.36
C GLN A 109 24.97 2.68 4.28
N GLY A 110 24.48 3.73 3.62
CA GLY A 110 25.24 4.50 2.64
C GLY A 110 25.03 4.08 1.18
N ASP A 111 24.03 3.24 0.88
CA ASP A 111 23.66 2.90 -0.49
C ASP A 111 23.08 4.14 -1.20
N GLN A 112 23.87 4.69 -2.13
CA GLN A 112 23.49 5.87 -2.91
C GLN A 112 22.32 5.59 -3.87
N ALA A 113 22.25 4.39 -4.44
CA ALA A 113 21.15 4.03 -5.34
C ALA A 113 19.83 3.96 -4.57
N ALA A 114 19.83 3.40 -3.36
CA ALA A 114 18.66 3.42 -2.47
C ALA A 114 18.27 4.85 -2.07
N ALA A 115 19.26 5.71 -1.76
CA ALA A 115 19.03 7.11 -1.43
C ALA A 115 18.39 7.90 -2.58
N GLU A 116 18.93 7.77 -3.80
CA GLU A 116 18.42 8.42 -5.01
C GLU A 116 17.01 7.94 -5.35
N PHE A 117 16.78 6.62 -5.28
CA PHE A 117 15.47 6.05 -5.53
C PHE A 117 14.43 6.59 -4.53
N MET A 118 14.76 6.64 -3.23
CA MET A 118 13.89 7.21 -2.21
C MET A 118 13.62 8.71 -2.43
N GLN A 119 14.61 9.47 -2.92
CA GLN A 119 14.39 10.87 -3.31
C GLN A 119 13.45 11.01 -4.51
N LEU A 120 13.59 10.16 -5.54
CA LEU A 120 12.68 10.14 -6.68
C LEU A 120 11.24 9.82 -6.24
N GLN A 121 11.07 8.81 -5.36
CA GLN A 121 9.75 8.48 -4.83
C GLN A 121 9.09 9.64 -4.08
N ARG A 122 9.85 10.40 -3.28
CA ARG A 122 9.33 11.55 -2.54
C ARG A 122 8.90 12.70 -3.46
N ARG A 123 9.57 12.87 -4.60
CA ARG A 123 9.23 13.91 -5.60
C ARG A 123 7.98 13.58 -6.40
N ASN A 124 7.69 12.29 -6.59
CA ASN A 124 6.56 11.81 -7.39
C ASN A 124 5.29 11.53 -6.56
N LYS A 125 5.24 12.00 -5.31
CA LYS A 125 4.14 11.79 -4.37
C LYS A 125 3.27 13.04 -4.29
#